data_AF-A0A6S6PG21-F1
#
_entry.id   AF-A0A6S6PG21-F1
#
_cell.length_a   1.000
_cell.length_b   1.000
_cell.length_c   1.000
_cell.angle_alpha   90.00
_cell.angle_beta   90.00
_cell.angle_gamma   90.00
#
_symmetry.space_group_name_H-M   'P 1'
#
loop_
_entity.id
_entity.type
_entity.pdbx_description
1 polymer ?
#
loop_
_entity_poly.entity_id
_entity_poly.type
_entity_poly.pdbx_seq_one_letter_code
_entity_poly.pdbx_strand_id
1 'polypeptide(L)'
;MESNPRGGIGALYSILIKFWGAVERDLICAGLRFTDVDTERFTFEEFTSFVLNSPPGTAVYHRVTSGYGVGDRLLAKILDAGHDLLWAKTKDAHQNPPRNRPERTWIPGMEKAAQTEPKQDEMTVGRYLELVAQNEDAA
;
A
#
# COMPACT_ATOMS: atom_id res chain seq x y z
N MET A 1 -7.24 2.52 -15.38
CA MET A 1 -6.10 1.76 -15.93
C MET A 1 -4.89 2.05 -15.05
N GLU A 2 -4.74 1.32 -13.95
CA GLU A 2 -3.55 1.44 -13.11
C GLU A 2 -2.41 0.64 -13.74
N SER A 3 -1.36 1.35 -14.16
CA SER A 3 -0.13 0.74 -14.62
C SER A 3 0.53 0.03 -13.45
N ASN A 4 0.37 -1.29 -13.42
CA ASN A 4 1.23 -2.21 -12.70
C ASN A 4 2.70 -1.76 -12.91
N PRO A 5 3.46 -1.38 -11.86
CA PRO A 5 4.80 -0.80 -12.02
C PRO A 5 5.85 -1.89 -12.30
N ARG A 6 5.54 -2.79 -13.24
CA ARG A 6 6.42 -3.84 -13.73
C ARG A 6 7.29 -3.28 -14.85
N GLY A 7 8.14 -2.33 -14.49
CA GLY A 7 9.27 -1.88 -15.31
C GLY A 7 8.94 -0.98 -16.51
N GLY A 8 9.99 -0.40 -17.08
CA GLY A 8 9.93 0.44 -18.26
C GLY A 8 9.61 1.91 -17.98
N ILE A 9 9.30 2.64 -19.06
CA ILE A 9 9.23 4.10 -19.05
C ILE A 9 8.07 4.65 -18.20
N GLY A 10 6.98 3.90 -18.06
CA GLY A 10 5.85 4.27 -17.20
C GLY A 10 6.23 4.28 -15.71
N ALA A 11 7.09 3.35 -15.28
CA ALA A 11 7.60 3.33 -13.91
C ALA A 11 8.50 4.55 -13.67
N LEU A 12 9.41 4.85 -14.61
CA LEU A 12 10.27 6.02 -14.56
C LEU A 12 9.45 7.31 -14.44
N TYR A 13 8.44 7.49 -15.31
CA TYR A 13 7.53 8.63 -15.28
C TYR A 13 6.82 8.78 -13.93
N SER A 14 6.31 7.67 -13.37
CA SER A 14 5.63 7.69 -12.08
C SER A 14 6.56 8.09 -10.92
N ILE A 15 7.82 7.64 -10.95
CA ILE A 15 8.84 7.98 -9.96
C ILE A 15 9.20 9.46 -10.07
N LEU A 16 9.38 9.99 -11.28
CA LEU A 16 9.74 11.38 -11.50
C LEU A 16 8.64 12.35 -11.03
N ILE A 17 7.37 12.03 -11.31
CA ILE A 17 6.25 12.86 -10.84
C ILE A 17 6.14 12.84 -9.31
N LYS A 18 6.20 11.66 -8.71
CA LYS A 18 5.95 11.50 -7.28
C LYS A 18 7.16 11.88 -6.42
N PHE A 19 8.37 11.66 -6.93
CA PHE A 19 9.60 11.65 -6.15
C PHE A 19 10.78 12.36 -6.85
N TRP A 20 10.54 13.41 -7.63
CA TRP A 20 11.55 14.25 -8.27
C TRP A 20 12.79 14.52 -7.39
N GLY A 21 12.58 15.01 -6.16
CA GLY A 21 13.69 15.42 -5.29
C GLY A 21 14.57 14.27 -4.80
N ALA A 22 14.03 13.03 -4.79
CA ALA A 22 14.83 11.85 -4.47
C ALA A 22 15.76 11.49 -5.63
N VAL A 23 15.26 11.59 -6.87
CA VAL A 23 16.07 11.39 -8.07
C VAL A 23 17.16 12.46 -8.15
N GLU A 24 16.82 13.72 -7.89
CA GLU A 24 17.80 14.82 -7.86
C GLU A 24 18.93 14.57 -6.85
N ARG A 25 18.56 14.13 -5.64
CA ARG A 25 19.53 13.82 -4.59
C ARG A 25 20.49 12.73 -5.01
N ASP A 26 19.98 11.65 -5.60
CA ASP A 26 20.80 10.51 -6.02
C ASP A 26 21.71 10.89 -7.19
N LEU A 27 21.24 11.69 -8.15
CA LEU A 27 22.07 12.25 -9.22
C LEU A 27 23.22 13.09 -8.66
N ILE A 28 22.94 13.99 -7.71
CA ILE A 28 23.97 14.82 -7.06
C ILE A 28 25.00 13.96 -6.33
N CYS A 29 24.56 12.91 -5.63
CA CYS A 29 25.47 11.95 -4.98
C CYS A 29 26.37 11.22 -5.99
N ALA A 30 25.89 10.99 -7.21
CA ALA A 30 26.66 10.42 -8.31
C ALA A 30 27.51 11.45 -9.07
N GLY A 31 27.50 12.74 -8.68
CA GLY A 31 28.22 13.81 -9.38
C GLY A 31 27.56 14.26 -10.69
N LEU A 32 26.27 13.96 -10.85
CA LEU A 32 25.44 14.28 -12.00
C LEU A 32 24.37 15.32 -11.64
N ARG A 33 23.81 15.96 -12.66
CA ARG A 33 22.64 16.84 -12.56
C ARG A 33 21.61 16.43 -13.60
N PHE A 34 20.37 16.88 -13.43
CA PHE A 34 19.35 16.70 -14.46
C PHE A 34 19.72 17.32 -15.81
N THR A 35 20.53 18.37 -15.82
CA THR A 35 21.06 19.00 -17.05
C THR A 35 22.03 18.11 -17.81
N ASP A 36 22.62 17.09 -17.15
CA ASP A 36 23.49 16.12 -17.81
C ASP A 36 22.68 14.99 -18.48
N VAL A 37 21.38 14.85 -18.18
CA VAL A 37 20.53 13.79 -18.73
C VAL A 37 20.26 14.04 -20.22
N ASP A 38 20.32 12.96 -21.01
CA ASP A 38 20.15 13.00 -22.48
C ASP A 38 21.26 13.78 -23.19
N THR A 39 22.48 13.68 -22.63
CA THR A 39 23.71 14.20 -23.24
C THR A 39 24.70 13.06 -23.49
N GLU A 40 25.78 13.33 -24.22
CA GLU A 40 26.88 12.35 -24.41
C GLU A 40 27.52 11.89 -23.10
N ARG A 41 27.39 12.69 -22.02
CA ARG A 41 27.95 12.37 -20.71
C ARG A 41 27.08 11.39 -19.91
N PHE A 42 25.77 11.46 -20.11
CA PHE A 42 24.81 10.64 -19.39
C PHE A 42 23.55 10.44 -20.22
N THR A 43 23.50 9.31 -20.92
CA THR A 43 22.44 9.06 -21.90
C THR A 43 21.10 8.80 -21.20
N PHE A 44 20.01 8.90 -21.96
CA PHE A 44 18.69 8.61 -21.43
C PHE A 44 18.54 7.15 -20.95
N GLU A 45 19.21 6.19 -21.60
CA GLU A 45 19.23 4.78 -21.19
C GLU A 45 19.97 4.59 -19.85
N GLU A 46 21.08 5.31 -19.66
CA GLU A 46 21.84 5.30 -18.40
C GLU A 46 21.01 5.92 -17.27
N PHE A 47 20.34 7.04 -17.53
CA PHE A 47 19.42 7.66 -16.58
C PHE A 47 18.26 6.74 -16.20
N THR A 48 17.64 6.11 -17.19
CA THR A 48 16.55 5.15 -16.96
C THR A 48 17.04 3.98 -16.10
N SER A 49 18.24 3.46 -16.39
CA SER A 49 18.84 2.37 -15.63
C SER A 49 19.19 2.79 -14.20
N PHE A 50 19.70 4.01 -14.02
CA PHE A 50 20.05 4.60 -12.73
C PHE A 50 18.85 4.71 -11.79
N VAL A 51 17.72 5.22 -12.30
CA VAL A 51 16.50 5.41 -11.49
C VAL A 51 15.80 4.08 -11.22
N LEU A 52 15.62 3.24 -12.25
CA LEU A 52 14.85 1.99 -12.09
C LEU A 52 15.60 0.91 -11.32
N ASN A 53 16.93 0.90 -11.37
CA ASN A 53 17.77 -0.08 -10.66
C ASN A 53 18.53 0.56 -9.49
N SER A 54 17.97 1.60 -8.88
CA SER A 54 18.56 2.26 -7.71
C SER A 54 18.84 1.25 -6.58
N PRO A 55 20.09 1.17 -6.07
CA PRO A 55 20.45 0.20 -5.05
C PRO A 55 19.84 0.53 -3.68
N PRO A 56 19.78 -0.45 -2.74
CA PRO A 56 19.37 -0.19 -1.37
C PRO A 56 20.21 0.92 -0.73
N GLY A 57 19.54 1.84 -0.03
CA GLY A 57 20.17 2.97 0.64
C GLY A 57 20.16 4.29 -0.14
N THR A 58 19.76 4.29 -1.41
CA THR A 58 19.55 5.54 -2.15
C THR A 58 18.21 6.19 -1.80
N ALA A 59 18.08 7.50 -2.07
CA ALA A 59 16.87 8.24 -1.78
C ALA A 59 15.68 7.72 -2.62
N VAL A 60 15.91 7.40 -3.90
CA VAL A 60 14.91 6.81 -4.79
C VAL A 60 14.46 5.46 -4.23
N TYR A 61 15.40 4.59 -3.86
CA TYR A 61 15.07 3.27 -3.30
C TYR A 61 14.24 3.41 -2.03
N HIS A 62 14.61 4.31 -1.12
CA HIS A 62 13.86 4.56 0.11
C HIS A 62 12.44 5.05 -0.16
N ARG A 63 12.23 5.95 -1.14
CA ARG A 63 10.88 6.45 -1.47
C ARG A 63 10.01 5.39 -2.11
N VAL A 64 10.57 4.60 -3.03
CA VAL A 64 9.83 3.52 -3.72
C VAL A 64 9.45 2.40 -2.75
N THR A 65 10.35 2.04 -1.83
CA THR A 65 10.08 0.98 -0.83
C THR A 65 9.42 1.50 0.44
N SER A 66 9.27 2.83 0.58
CA SER A 66 8.87 3.49 1.82
C SER A 66 9.74 3.12 3.04
N GLY A 67 10.99 2.71 2.80
CA GLY A 67 11.93 2.27 3.84
C GLY A 67 11.75 0.82 4.31
N TYR A 68 10.79 0.07 3.76
CA TYR A 68 10.55 -1.33 4.13
C TYR A 68 11.33 -2.28 3.21
N GLY A 69 12.28 -3.00 3.80
CA GLY A 69 13.07 -4.02 3.14
C GLY A 69 12.36 -5.37 3.01
N VAL A 70 13.05 -6.34 2.43
CA VAL A 70 12.57 -7.72 2.35
C VAL A 70 12.39 -8.33 3.74
N GLY A 71 13.28 -7.98 4.68
CA GLY A 71 13.20 -8.42 6.07
C GLY A 71 11.88 -8.01 6.74
N ASP A 72 11.49 -6.73 6.60
CA ASP A 72 10.25 -6.22 7.19
C ASP A 72 9.02 -6.92 6.61
N ARG A 73 9.04 -7.23 5.31
CA ARG A 73 7.97 -7.99 4.64
C ARG A 73 7.86 -9.42 5.17
N LEU A 74 9.00 -10.07 5.42
CA LEU A 74 9.03 -11.41 5.99
C LEU A 74 8.55 -11.39 7.45
N LEU A 75 8.94 -10.38 8.21
CA LEU A 75 8.51 -10.22 9.59
C LEU A 75 7.00 -9.97 9.69
N ALA A 76 6.44 -9.13 8.82
CA ALA A 76 4.99 -8.94 8.73
C ALA A 76 4.26 -10.25 8.41
N LYS A 77 4.79 -11.09 7.51
CA LYS A 77 4.22 -12.42 7.23
C LYS A 77 4.27 -13.36 8.44
N ILE A 78 5.35 -13.31 9.22
CA ILE A 78 5.47 -14.10 10.45
C ILE A 78 4.44 -13.63 11.48
N LEU A 79 4.26 -12.32 11.62
CA LEU A 79 3.26 -11.72 12.52
C LEU A 79 1.84 -12.15 12.11
N ASP A 80 1.51 -12.05 10.83
CA ASP A 80 0.21 -12.50 10.29
C ASP A 80 -0.03 -13.99 10.56
N ALA A 81 0.99 -14.83 10.36
CA ALA A 81 0.90 -16.26 10.66
C ALA A 81 0.67 -16.50 12.17
N GLY A 82 1.31 -15.71 13.03
CA GLY A 82 1.08 -15.76 14.49
C GLY A 82 -0.36 -15.39 14.87
N HIS A 83 -0.90 -14.33 14.28
CA HIS A 83 -2.29 -13.92 14.48
C HIS A 83 -3.28 -14.99 14.00
N ASP A 84 -3.06 -15.55 12.80
CA ASP A 84 -3.89 -16.64 12.26
C ASP A 84 -3.84 -17.89 13.15
N LEU A 85 -2.66 -18.25 13.69
CA LEU A 85 -2.51 -19.38 14.61
C LEU A 85 -3.24 -19.15 15.93
N LEU A 86 -3.15 -17.95 16.50
CA LEU A 86 -3.88 -17.60 17.72
C LEU A 86 -5.39 -17.64 17.47
N TRP A 87 -5.85 -17.05 16.38
CA TRP A 87 -7.24 -17.07 15.98
C TRP A 87 -7.76 -18.49 15.77
N ALA A 88 -6.98 -19.37 15.12
CA ALA A 88 -7.34 -20.77 14.91
C ALA A 88 -7.57 -21.57 16.21
N LYS A 89 -7.07 -21.09 17.36
CA LYS A 89 -7.34 -21.70 18.67
C LYS A 89 -8.61 -21.17 19.34
N THR A 90 -9.24 -20.14 18.80
CA THR A 90 -10.46 -19.54 19.37
C THR A 90 -11.72 -20.32 18.98
N LYS A 91 -12.81 -20.07 19.70
CA LYS A 91 -14.14 -20.62 19.35
C LYS A 91 -14.67 -20.02 18.05
N ASP A 92 -14.33 -18.76 17.76
CA ASP A 92 -14.79 -18.04 16.57
C ASP A 92 -14.26 -18.62 15.26
N ALA A 93 -13.06 -19.23 15.30
CA ALA A 93 -12.50 -19.95 14.16
C ALA A 93 -13.21 -21.26 13.84
N HIS A 94 -13.82 -21.90 14.83
CA HIS A 94 -14.49 -23.20 14.69
C HIS A 94 -16.01 -23.07 14.47
N GLN A 95 -16.55 -21.84 14.46
CA GLN A 95 -17.94 -21.59 14.10
C GLN A 95 -18.15 -21.75 12.58
N ASN A 96 -19.37 -22.09 12.17
CA ASN A 96 -19.75 -22.15 10.76
C ASN A 96 -20.85 -21.10 10.47
N PRO A 97 -20.54 -19.98 9.78
CA PRO A 97 -19.26 -19.59 9.21
C PRO A 97 -18.23 -19.06 10.25
N PRO A 98 -16.92 -19.11 9.95
CA PRO A 98 -15.89 -18.56 10.83
C PRO A 98 -16.01 -17.04 10.96
N ARG A 99 -15.75 -16.52 12.17
CA ARG A 99 -15.93 -15.09 12.49
C ARG A 99 -14.63 -14.45 12.97
N ASN A 100 -14.56 -13.12 12.87
CA ASN A 100 -13.50 -12.30 13.46
C ASN A 100 -12.07 -12.72 13.10
N ARG A 101 -11.82 -13.11 11.85
CA ARG A 101 -10.45 -13.39 11.40
C ARG A 101 -9.63 -12.10 11.48
N PRO A 102 -8.39 -12.14 12.03
CA PRO A 102 -7.53 -10.98 12.08
C PRO A 102 -7.23 -10.42 10.69
N GLU A 103 -7.20 -9.10 10.59
CA GLU A 103 -6.78 -8.40 9.39
C GLU A 103 -5.26 -8.58 9.19
N ARG A 104 -4.83 -8.60 7.93
CA ARG A 104 -3.41 -8.69 7.60
C ARG A 104 -2.71 -7.39 7.95
N THR A 105 -1.49 -7.51 8.45
CA THR A 105 -0.63 -6.37 8.72
C THR A 105 -0.40 -5.60 7.43
N TRP A 106 -0.69 -4.29 7.44
CA TRP A 106 -0.46 -3.47 6.26
C TRP A 106 1.04 -3.30 5.98
N ILE A 107 1.43 -3.47 4.72
CA ILE A 107 2.80 -3.32 4.23
C ILE A 107 2.80 -2.34 3.05
N PRO A 108 3.80 -1.45 2.91
CA PRO A 108 3.91 -0.60 1.72
C PRO A 108 3.98 -1.40 0.41
N GLY A 109 3.18 -0.99 -0.56
CA GLY A 109 3.00 -1.71 -1.82
C GLY A 109 1.86 -2.74 -1.79
N MET A 110 1.28 -3.02 -0.62
CA MET A 110 -0.09 -3.55 -0.56
C MET A 110 -1.06 -2.37 -0.66
N GLU A 111 -2.08 -2.54 -1.49
CA GLU A 111 -3.27 -1.69 -1.39
C GLU A 111 -3.74 -1.74 0.06
N LYS A 112 -3.91 -0.57 0.68
CA LYS A 112 -4.62 -0.52 1.97
C LYS A 112 -5.97 -1.16 1.70
N ALA A 113 -6.29 -2.23 2.44
CA ALA A 113 -7.66 -2.71 2.47
C ALA A 113 -8.53 -1.47 2.72
N ALA A 114 -9.44 -1.18 1.79
CA ALA A 114 -10.30 -0.02 1.92
C ALA A 114 -10.91 -0.11 3.32
N GLN A 115 -10.65 0.88 4.15
CA GLN A 115 -11.31 0.99 5.43
C GLN A 115 -12.79 1.04 5.07
N THR A 116 -13.49 -0.06 5.31
CA THR A 116 -14.94 -0.07 5.14
C THR A 116 -15.40 0.77 6.32
N GLU A 117 -15.51 2.08 6.12
CA GLU A 117 -16.15 2.95 7.08
C GLU A 117 -17.46 2.26 7.45
N PRO A 118 -17.77 2.08 8.75
CA PRO A 118 -19.00 1.42 9.14
C PRO A 118 -20.12 2.17 8.43
N LYS A 119 -20.82 1.47 7.53
CA LYS A 119 -21.93 2.01 6.76
C LYS A 119 -22.87 2.62 7.80
N GLN A 120 -22.92 3.95 7.88
CA GLN A 120 -23.81 4.62 8.82
C GLN A 120 -25.20 4.10 8.49
N ASP A 121 -25.86 3.52 9.49
CA ASP A 121 -27.18 2.93 9.33
C ASP A 121 -28.14 4.11 9.10
N GLU A 122 -28.33 4.48 7.83
CA GLU A 122 -29.22 5.57 7.45
C GLU A 122 -30.62 5.17 7.90
N MET A 123 -31.15 5.88 8.92
CA MET A 123 -32.52 5.74 9.38
C MET A 123 -33.46 6.13 8.25
N THR A 124 -33.79 5.15 7.42
CA THR A 124 -34.77 5.27 6.35
C THR A 124 -36.15 5.41 6.97
N VAL A 125 -37.01 6.20 6.32
CA VAL A 125 -38.39 6.45 6.79
C VAL A 125 -39.16 5.14 7.01
N GLY A 126 -38.90 4.11 6.21
CA GLY A 126 -39.45 2.76 6.41
C GLY A 126 -39.06 2.11 7.73
N ARG A 127 -37.78 2.18 8.11
CA ARG A 127 -37.26 1.66 9.40
C ARG A 127 -37.86 2.40 10.59
N TYR A 128 -38.13 3.69 10.45
CA TYR A 128 -38.78 4.49 11.48
C TYR A 128 -40.26 4.09 11.68
N LEU A 129 -41.00 3.90 10.58
CA LEU A 129 -42.40 3.48 10.63
C LEU A 129 -42.56 2.07 11.23
N GLU A 130 -41.65 1.15 10.92
CA GLU A 130 -41.62 -0.19 11.53
C GLU A 130 -41.38 -0.14 13.06
N LEU A 131 -40.47 0.71 13.52
CA LEU A 131 -40.19 0.89 14.95
C LEU A 131 -41.36 1.55 15.70
N VAL A 132 -42.07 2.49 15.06
CA VAL A 132 -43.26 3.11 15.65
C VAL A 132 -44.39 2.10 15.76
N ALA A 133 -44.66 1.31 14.71
CA ALA A 133 -45.68 0.26 14.74
C ALA A 133 -45.40 -0.79 15.84
N GLN A 134 -44.14 -1.21 16.01
CA GLN A 134 -43.75 -2.13 17.08
C GLN A 134 -43.95 -1.57 18.50
N ASN A 135 -43.89 -0.24 18.66
CA ASN A 135 -44.13 0.41 19.94
C ASN A 135 -45.63 0.65 20.20
N GLU A 136 -46.44 0.80 19.14
CA GLU A 136 -47.90 0.91 19.26
C GLU A 136 -48.55 -0.44 19.60
N ASP A 137 -48.03 -1.55 19.08
CA ASP A 137 -48.51 -2.90 19.41
C ASP A 137 -48.16 -3.36 20.84
N ALA A 138 -47.28 -2.63 21.53
CA ALA A 138 -46.82 -2.92 22.89
C ALA A 138 -47.53 -2.10 23.98
N ALA A 139 -48.52 -1.27 23.62
CA ALA A 139 -49.34 -0.44 24.51
C ALA A 139 -50.81 -0.93 24.54
#